data_AF-A0A966X9V0-F1
#
_entry.id   AF-A0A966X9V0-F1
#
_cell.length_a   1.000
_cell.length_b   1.000
_cell.length_c   1.000
_cell.angle_alpha   90.00
_cell.angle_beta   90.00
_cell.angle_gamma   90.00
#
_symmetry.space_group_name_H-M   'P 1'
#
loop_
_entity.id
_entity.type
_entity.pdbx_description
1 polymer ?
#
loop_
_entity_poly.entity_id
_entity_poly.type
_entity_poly.pdbx_seq_one_letter_code
_entity_poly.pdbx_strand_id
1 'polypeptide(L)'
;MQNKELRAAQVRSTEHLERYTDLYDFAPVGYFTFTTDGTVRAVNLLGATLAGLERGRLVGRRFGLFVNEADRGKFSDFLKCVLTSEGKQSCEVRLAHEGTVPRDVKIDGLRSVDGQECHAVLMDGDDPVGGRWNFDTDNRESPPKGASTLGVPAPYHPVEDDIDADVRRDIDRMALDTVGIDGPRLFPVTPTEADEALRRFIADRLPFFGRYEDAMMGADWSMAHSLLSVPLNLGVLHPLDAVHAAEAAYHDGSAPLAAVEGFIRQILGWREYMWQLYWHFGPDYLDNNSLDAHTPLPDWWTDLDVDAVDAECLSQALAGVRDRGWAHHIQRLMVLGSHGLQRGYQPRELSEWFASSFVDGFAWVMPTNVIGMSQHADGGLLATKPYTSGGAYINKMSDHCRSCRFDPKKRLGEDACPFTAGYWAFVDRHHDMLAANMRTSRAVSSLRRLSDLEAVLEQERHREHF
;
A
#
# COMPACT_ATOMS: atom_id res chain seq x y z
N MET A 1 6.62 4.61 -41.86
CA MET A 1 6.90 4.83 -40.42
C MET A 1 5.59 4.93 -39.63
N GLN A 2 4.71 5.87 -39.98
CA GLN A 2 3.38 6.09 -39.36
C GLN A 2 2.48 4.83 -39.23
N ASN A 3 2.46 3.92 -40.22
CA ASN A 3 1.63 2.70 -40.17
C ASN A 3 2.18 1.60 -39.24
N LYS A 4 3.49 1.59 -38.95
CA LYS A 4 4.11 0.66 -37.99
C LYS A 4 3.87 1.11 -36.56
N GLU A 5 3.95 2.41 -36.30
CA GLU A 5 3.61 3.02 -35.00
C GLU A 5 2.11 2.88 -34.69
N LEU A 6 1.24 3.05 -35.69
CA LEU A 6 -0.20 2.82 -35.52
C LEU A 6 -0.50 1.36 -35.15
N ARG A 7 0.13 0.39 -35.84
CA ARG A 7 -0.04 -1.04 -35.53
C ARG A 7 0.54 -1.42 -34.17
N ALA A 8 1.69 -0.87 -33.79
CA ALA A 8 2.28 -1.09 -32.46
C ALA A 8 1.45 -0.43 -31.35
N ALA A 9 0.83 0.73 -31.60
CA ALA A 9 -0.12 1.34 -30.68
C ALA A 9 -1.42 0.52 -30.57
N GLN A 10 -1.89 -0.04 -31.69
CA GLN A 10 -3.11 -0.86 -31.73
C GLN A 10 -2.90 -2.22 -31.05
N VAL A 11 -1.75 -2.88 -31.26
CA VAL A 11 -1.38 -4.11 -30.53
C VAL A 11 -1.27 -3.83 -29.02
N ARG A 12 -0.55 -2.78 -28.60
CA ARG A 12 -0.48 -2.38 -27.18
C ARG A 12 -1.85 -2.03 -26.59
N SER A 13 -2.73 -1.39 -27.36
CA SER A 13 -4.09 -1.07 -26.93
C SER A 13 -4.96 -2.33 -26.81
N THR A 14 -4.76 -3.33 -27.67
CA THR A 14 -5.46 -4.61 -27.60
C THR A 14 -4.96 -5.44 -26.42
N GLU A 15 -3.64 -5.49 -26.19
CA GLU A 15 -3.04 -6.15 -25.02
C GLU A 15 -3.47 -5.50 -23.69
N HIS A 16 -3.59 -4.16 -23.66
CA HIS A 16 -4.13 -3.45 -22.50
C HIS A 16 -5.62 -3.73 -22.33
N LEU A 17 -6.40 -3.79 -23.41
CA LEU A 17 -7.82 -4.10 -23.35
C LEU A 17 -8.06 -5.55 -22.90
N GLU A 18 -7.25 -6.51 -23.33
CA GLU A 18 -7.29 -7.90 -22.85
C GLU A 18 -6.99 -7.98 -21.35
N ARG A 19 -5.96 -7.27 -20.86
CA ARG A 19 -5.63 -7.21 -19.42
C ARG A 19 -6.66 -6.49 -18.56
N TYR A 20 -7.27 -5.42 -19.07
CA TYR A 20 -8.42 -4.78 -18.43
C TYR A 20 -9.67 -5.67 -18.49
N THR A 21 -9.82 -6.47 -19.55
CA THR A 21 -10.89 -7.48 -19.64
C THR A 21 -10.68 -8.57 -18.60
N ASP A 22 -9.45 -8.98 -18.30
CA ASP A 22 -9.15 -9.95 -17.24
C ASP A 22 -9.40 -9.36 -15.84
N LEU A 23 -8.94 -8.14 -15.56
CA LEU A 23 -9.25 -7.44 -14.30
C LEU A 23 -10.77 -7.30 -14.09
N TYR A 24 -11.50 -7.03 -15.16
CA TYR A 24 -12.95 -6.97 -15.15
C TYR A 24 -13.53 -8.38 -14.93
N ASP A 25 -13.14 -9.36 -15.73
CA ASP A 25 -13.67 -10.73 -15.77
C ASP A 25 -13.45 -11.50 -14.45
N PHE A 26 -12.33 -11.28 -13.76
CA PHE A 26 -11.94 -11.99 -12.55
C PHE A 26 -12.05 -11.17 -11.25
N ALA A 27 -12.68 -9.99 -11.29
CA ALA A 27 -12.92 -9.23 -10.06
C ALA A 27 -13.74 -10.03 -9.03
N PRO A 28 -13.47 -9.88 -7.72
CA PRO A 28 -14.20 -10.58 -6.64
C PRO A 28 -15.62 -10.01 -6.41
N VAL A 29 -16.09 -9.14 -7.31
CA VAL A 29 -17.46 -8.62 -7.36
C VAL A 29 -18.03 -8.72 -8.78
N GLY A 30 -19.35 -8.90 -8.92
CA GLY A 30 -19.99 -9.04 -10.23
C GLY A 30 -20.18 -7.69 -10.92
N TYR A 31 -19.38 -7.34 -11.92
CA TYR A 31 -19.57 -6.12 -12.69
C TYR A 31 -20.58 -6.28 -13.81
N PHE A 32 -21.45 -5.28 -13.96
CA PHE A 32 -22.37 -5.11 -15.07
C PHE A 32 -22.26 -3.71 -15.66
N THR A 33 -22.41 -3.62 -16.98
CA THR A 33 -22.66 -2.36 -17.67
C THR A 33 -24.02 -2.47 -18.36
N PHE A 34 -24.93 -1.55 -18.04
CA PHE A 34 -26.27 -1.48 -18.62
C PHE A 34 -26.42 -0.28 -19.53
N THR A 35 -27.20 -0.44 -20.60
CA THR A 35 -27.79 0.67 -21.34
C THR A 35 -28.85 1.38 -20.48
N THR A 36 -29.29 2.56 -20.92
CA THR A 36 -30.35 3.33 -20.25
C THR A 36 -31.69 2.58 -20.12
N ASP A 37 -31.95 1.59 -20.97
CA ASP A 37 -33.16 0.75 -20.91
C ASP A 37 -32.95 -0.58 -20.13
N GLY A 38 -31.81 -0.75 -19.46
CA GLY A 38 -31.50 -1.92 -18.64
C GLY A 38 -31.04 -3.16 -19.42
N THR A 39 -30.60 -2.98 -20.66
CA THR A 39 -29.99 -4.04 -21.47
C THR A 39 -28.53 -4.23 -21.07
N VAL A 40 -28.10 -5.48 -20.85
CA VAL A 40 -26.71 -5.80 -20.48
C VAL A 40 -25.80 -5.54 -21.68
N ARG A 41 -24.90 -4.57 -21.58
CA ARG A 41 -23.85 -4.32 -22.56
C ARG A 41 -22.59 -5.13 -22.28
N ALA A 42 -22.22 -5.24 -21.01
CA ALA A 42 -21.09 -6.05 -20.55
C ALA A 42 -21.40 -6.66 -19.17
N VAL A 43 -20.79 -7.81 -18.89
CA VAL A 43 -20.81 -8.48 -17.59
C VAL A 43 -19.54 -9.30 -17.41
N ASN A 44 -18.97 -9.33 -16.21
CA ASN A 44 -17.78 -10.13 -15.89
C ASN A 44 -18.12 -11.59 -15.52
N LEU A 45 -17.12 -12.47 -15.34
CA LEU A 45 -17.38 -13.89 -15.07
C LEU A 45 -18.10 -14.11 -13.75
N LEU A 46 -17.74 -13.37 -12.70
CA LEU A 46 -18.44 -13.47 -11.42
C LEU A 46 -19.88 -12.97 -11.52
N GLY A 47 -20.14 -11.87 -12.23
CA GLY A 47 -21.49 -11.36 -12.48
C GLY A 47 -22.34 -12.35 -13.28
N ALA A 48 -21.76 -13.02 -14.27
CA ALA A 48 -22.41 -14.10 -15.01
C ALA A 48 -22.72 -15.30 -14.11
N THR A 49 -21.78 -15.69 -13.24
CA THR A 49 -21.93 -16.77 -12.25
C THR A 49 -23.03 -16.45 -11.24
N LEU A 50 -23.08 -15.22 -10.72
CA LEU A 50 -24.12 -14.75 -9.79
C LEU A 50 -25.50 -14.76 -10.46
N ALA A 51 -25.57 -14.39 -11.74
CA ALA A 51 -26.79 -14.49 -12.54
C ALA A 51 -27.16 -15.93 -12.95
N GLY A 52 -26.31 -16.91 -12.65
CA GLY A 52 -26.53 -18.33 -12.95
C GLY A 52 -26.53 -18.65 -14.46
N LEU A 53 -25.92 -17.80 -15.28
CA LEU A 53 -25.96 -17.89 -16.74
C LEU A 53 -24.59 -17.61 -17.37
N GLU A 54 -24.31 -18.23 -18.51
CA GLU A 54 -23.13 -17.86 -19.31
C GLU A 54 -23.24 -16.43 -19.83
N ARG A 55 -22.11 -15.70 -19.87
CA ARG A 55 -22.02 -14.30 -20.34
C ARG A 55 -22.73 -14.06 -21.68
N GLY A 56 -22.58 -14.98 -22.64
CA GLY A 56 -23.21 -14.88 -23.96
C GLY A 56 -24.74 -14.91 -23.94
N ARG A 57 -25.36 -15.40 -22.87
CA ARG A 57 -26.83 -15.41 -22.69
C ARG A 57 -27.35 -14.16 -21.99
N LEU A 58 -26.46 -13.37 -21.37
CA LEU A 58 -26.78 -12.14 -20.66
C LEU A 58 -26.62 -10.92 -21.56
N VAL A 59 -25.50 -10.82 -22.28
CA VAL A 59 -25.19 -9.67 -23.14
C VAL A 59 -26.26 -9.50 -24.24
N GLY A 60 -26.75 -8.27 -24.41
CA GLY A 60 -27.82 -7.92 -25.36
C GLY A 60 -29.23 -8.24 -24.86
N ARG A 61 -29.41 -8.74 -23.64
CA ARG A 61 -30.72 -9.00 -23.03
C ARG A 61 -31.02 -7.99 -21.93
N ARG A 62 -32.31 -7.75 -21.69
CA ARG A 62 -32.76 -6.94 -20.55
C ARG A 62 -32.51 -7.69 -19.26
N PHE A 63 -31.73 -7.11 -18.35
CA PHE A 63 -31.37 -7.75 -17.09
C PHE A 63 -32.61 -8.09 -16.23
N GLY A 64 -33.67 -7.27 -16.33
CA GLY A 64 -34.93 -7.50 -15.64
C GLY A 64 -35.64 -8.83 -15.99
N LEU A 65 -35.24 -9.53 -17.06
CA LEU A 65 -35.74 -10.87 -17.38
C LEU A 65 -35.17 -11.96 -16.45
N PHE A 66 -34.02 -11.68 -15.82
CA PHE A 66 -33.35 -12.58 -14.86
C PHE A 66 -33.68 -12.22 -13.41
N VAL A 67 -34.38 -11.10 -13.20
CA VAL A 67 -34.91 -10.68 -11.91
C VAL A 67 -36.29 -11.32 -11.68
N ASN A 68 -36.52 -11.82 -10.47
CA ASN A 68 -37.79 -12.37 -10.02
C ASN A 68 -38.92 -11.36 -10.28
N GLU A 69 -40.09 -11.86 -10.72
CA GLU A 69 -41.23 -11.03 -11.09
C GLU A 69 -41.62 -9.99 -10.03
N ALA A 70 -41.52 -10.35 -8.74
CA ALA A 70 -41.83 -9.45 -7.62
C ALA A 70 -40.88 -8.24 -7.50
N ASP A 71 -39.63 -8.36 -7.97
CA ASP A 71 -38.59 -7.34 -7.82
C ASP A 71 -38.29 -6.55 -9.11
N ARG A 72 -38.93 -6.91 -10.25
CA ARG A 72 -38.71 -6.22 -11.53
C ARG A 72 -39.03 -4.72 -11.48
N GLY A 73 -40.08 -4.35 -10.73
CA GLY A 73 -40.45 -2.94 -10.52
C GLY A 73 -39.34 -2.17 -9.80
N LYS A 74 -38.81 -2.76 -8.71
CA LYS A 74 -37.71 -2.18 -7.93
C LYS A 74 -36.45 -1.95 -8.77
N PHE A 75 -36.08 -2.95 -9.60
CA PHE A 75 -34.94 -2.82 -10.50
C PHE A 75 -35.12 -1.71 -11.56
N SER A 76 -36.33 -1.60 -12.12
CA SER A 76 -36.64 -0.54 -13.09
C SER A 76 -36.54 0.86 -12.49
N ASP A 77 -37.02 1.03 -11.26
CA ASP A 77 -36.94 2.32 -10.56
C ASP A 77 -35.50 2.64 -10.14
N PHE A 78 -34.74 1.65 -9.69
CA PHE A 78 -33.30 1.76 -9.46
C PHE A 78 -32.55 2.29 -10.69
N LEU A 79 -32.77 1.72 -11.88
CA LEU A 79 -32.11 2.19 -13.10
C LEU A 79 -32.45 3.65 -13.42
N LYS A 80 -33.72 4.07 -13.24
CA LYS A 80 -34.10 5.48 -13.43
C LYS A 80 -33.39 6.39 -12.42
N CYS A 81 -33.30 5.97 -11.17
CA CYS A 81 -32.60 6.73 -10.12
C CYS A 81 -31.10 6.86 -10.40
N VAL A 82 -30.43 5.80 -10.87
CA VAL A 82 -29.00 5.87 -11.24
C VAL A 82 -28.78 6.90 -12.36
N LEU A 83 -29.64 6.90 -13.38
CA LEU A 83 -29.49 7.81 -14.52
C LEU A 83 -29.77 9.29 -14.16
N THR A 84 -30.59 9.54 -13.14
CA THR A 84 -31.02 10.90 -12.75
C THR A 84 -30.26 11.48 -11.56
N SER A 85 -29.53 10.67 -10.81
CA SER A 85 -28.75 11.11 -9.64
C SER A 85 -27.25 11.23 -9.94
N GLU A 86 -26.53 12.04 -9.15
CA GLU A 86 -25.07 12.19 -9.24
C GLU A 86 -24.32 11.24 -8.29
N GLY A 87 -25.03 10.41 -7.52
CA GLY A 87 -24.47 9.54 -6.49
C GLY A 87 -24.86 8.07 -6.65
N LYS A 88 -24.14 7.20 -5.95
CA LYS A 88 -24.39 5.75 -5.93
C LYS A 88 -25.83 5.47 -5.50
N GLN A 89 -26.53 4.64 -6.28
CA GLN A 89 -27.80 4.06 -5.88
C GLN A 89 -27.61 2.59 -5.56
N SER A 90 -28.51 2.03 -4.75
CA SER A 90 -28.49 0.62 -4.39
C SER A 90 -29.89 0.02 -4.51
N CYS A 91 -29.99 -1.24 -4.93
CA CYS A 91 -31.22 -2.01 -4.78
C CYS A 91 -30.92 -3.48 -4.47
N GLU A 92 -31.81 -4.12 -3.72
CA GLU A 92 -31.80 -5.56 -3.48
C GLU A 92 -32.87 -6.23 -4.33
N VAL A 93 -32.48 -7.28 -5.04
CA VAL A 93 -33.37 -8.04 -5.91
C VAL A 93 -33.07 -9.53 -5.83
N ARG A 94 -34.09 -10.36 -5.99
CA ARG A 94 -33.90 -11.80 -6.16
C ARG A 94 -33.69 -12.13 -7.63
N LEU A 95 -32.57 -12.77 -7.96
CA LEU A 95 -32.34 -13.38 -9.27
C LEU A 95 -33.04 -14.73 -9.32
N ALA A 96 -33.85 -14.94 -10.35
CA ALA A 96 -34.58 -16.19 -10.54
C ALA A 96 -34.85 -16.41 -12.04
N HIS A 97 -34.18 -17.41 -12.60
CA HIS A 97 -34.42 -17.88 -13.97
C HIS A 97 -34.59 -19.41 -14.00
N GLU A 98 -35.19 -19.91 -15.07
CA GLU A 98 -35.50 -21.33 -15.25
C GLU A 98 -34.19 -22.16 -15.25
N GLY A 99 -34.09 -23.11 -14.31
CA GLY A 99 -32.90 -23.96 -14.15
C GLY A 99 -31.77 -23.39 -13.29
N THR A 100 -31.95 -22.21 -12.67
CA THR A 100 -30.96 -21.60 -11.75
C THR A 100 -31.42 -21.67 -10.29
N VAL A 101 -30.47 -21.76 -9.34
CA VAL A 101 -30.78 -21.59 -7.91
C VAL A 101 -31.06 -20.11 -7.65
N PRO A 102 -32.22 -19.74 -7.09
CA PRO A 102 -32.52 -18.35 -6.77
C PRO A 102 -31.50 -17.76 -5.81
N ARG A 103 -31.06 -16.52 -6.06
CA ARG A 103 -30.08 -15.81 -5.24
C ARG A 103 -30.56 -14.40 -4.93
N ASP A 104 -30.41 -13.98 -3.68
CA ASP A 104 -30.63 -12.59 -3.29
C ASP A 104 -29.34 -11.81 -3.53
N VAL A 105 -29.41 -10.74 -4.32
CA VAL A 105 -28.23 -9.93 -4.65
C VAL A 105 -28.50 -8.47 -4.36
N LYS A 106 -27.45 -7.78 -3.96
CA LYS A 106 -27.41 -6.32 -3.93
C LYS A 106 -26.73 -5.79 -5.17
N ILE A 107 -27.33 -4.76 -5.75
CA ILE A 107 -26.85 -4.05 -6.93
C ILE A 107 -26.56 -2.62 -6.54
N ASP A 108 -25.28 -2.24 -6.58
CA ASP A 108 -24.83 -0.86 -6.41
C ASP A 108 -24.54 -0.26 -7.80
N GLY A 109 -25.18 0.85 -8.16
CA GLY A 109 -25.11 1.46 -9.50
C GLY A 109 -24.64 2.91 -9.51
N LEU A 110 -23.87 3.26 -10.53
CA LEU A 110 -23.37 4.62 -10.81
C LEU A 110 -23.58 4.95 -12.29
N ARG A 111 -23.87 6.22 -12.56
CA ARG A 111 -23.93 6.73 -13.93
C ARG A 111 -22.53 6.86 -14.52
N SER A 112 -22.35 6.40 -15.75
CA SER A 112 -21.15 6.63 -16.54
C SER A 112 -20.91 8.13 -16.79
N VAL A 113 -19.64 8.50 -17.05
CA VAL A 113 -19.22 9.90 -17.26
C VAL A 113 -19.85 10.51 -18.51
N ASP A 114 -20.13 9.70 -19.55
CA ASP A 114 -20.81 10.15 -20.78
C ASP A 114 -22.35 10.16 -20.68
N GLY A 115 -22.89 9.66 -19.56
CA GLY A 115 -24.33 9.61 -19.28
C GLY A 115 -25.12 8.62 -20.15
N GLN A 116 -24.46 7.80 -20.98
CA GLN A 116 -25.12 6.85 -21.88
C GLN A 116 -25.27 5.46 -21.26
N GLU A 117 -24.58 5.21 -20.14
CA GLU A 117 -24.52 3.90 -19.48
C GLU A 117 -24.65 3.98 -17.95
N CYS A 118 -24.97 2.84 -17.36
CA CYS A 118 -24.97 2.59 -15.93
C CYS A 118 -23.96 1.47 -15.61
N HIS A 119 -23.00 1.73 -14.72
CA HIS A 119 -22.09 0.71 -14.18
C HIS A 119 -22.65 0.19 -12.86
N ALA A 120 -22.71 -1.12 -12.70
CA ALA A 120 -23.26 -1.75 -11.52
C ALA A 120 -22.37 -2.86 -10.97
N VAL A 121 -22.38 -3.02 -9.64
CA VAL A 121 -21.69 -4.06 -8.89
C VAL A 121 -22.74 -4.96 -8.24
N LEU A 122 -22.66 -6.25 -8.53
CA LEU A 122 -23.47 -7.33 -7.99
C LEU A 122 -22.68 -8.05 -6.90
N MET A 123 -23.26 -8.15 -5.71
CA MET A 123 -22.68 -8.86 -4.56
C MET A 123 -23.64 -9.97 -4.09
N ASP A 124 -23.08 -11.10 -3.66
CA ASP A 124 -23.84 -12.19 -2.99
C ASP A 124 -24.12 -11.76 -1.55
N GLY A 125 -25.29 -11.15 -1.32
CA GLY A 125 -25.63 -10.48 -0.07
C GLY A 125 -25.00 -9.09 0.10
N ASP A 126 -25.11 -8.55 1.33
CA ASP A 126 -24.64 -7.20 1.70
C ASP A 126 -23.19 -7.16 2.19
N ASP A 127 -22.60 -8.31 2.50
CA ASP A 127 -21.45 -8.41 3.39
C ASP A 127 -20.21 -9.02 2.71
N PRO A 128 -19.02 -8.46 2.94
CA PRO A 128 -17.76 -9.06 2.52
C PRO A 128 -17.54 -10.41 3.21
N VAL A 129 -16.71 -11.28 2.62
CA VAL A 129 -16.33 -12.56 3.25
C VAL A 129 -15.81 -12.31 4.67
N GLY A 130 -16.38 -12.99 5.67
CA GLY A 130 -16.06 -12.78 7.08
C GLY A 130 -16.74 -11.56 7.73
N GLY A 131 -17.69 -10.91 7.04
CA GLY A 131 -18.55 -9.85 7.59
C GLY A 131 -17.90 -8.49 7.78
N ARG A 132 -16.63 -8.30 7.35
CA ARG A 132 -15.90 -7.02 7.42
C ARG A 132 -15.05 -6.80 6.17
N TRP A 133 -14.99 -5.55 5.70
CA TRP A 133 -14.21 -5.18 4.49
C TRP A 133 -12.71 -5.09 4.74
N ASN A 134 -12.31 -4.96 6.00
CA ASN A 134 -10.94 -4.64 6.37
C ASN A 134 -10.62 -5.29 7.73
N PHE A 135 -9.55 -6.07 7.76
CA PHE A 135 -9.04 -6.76 8.96
C PHE A 135 -7.76 -6.11 9.55
N ASP A 136 -7.43 -4.87 9.14
CA ASP A 136 -6.25 -4.10 9.58
C ASP A 136 -6.11 -3.98 11.10
N THR A 137 -7.21 -3.98 11.87
CA THR A 137 -7.13 -3.98 13.34
C THR A 137 -6.51 -5.25 13.91
N ASP A 138 -6.65 -6.36 13.19
CA ASP A 138 -6.21 -7.68 13.60
C ASP A 138 -4.74 -7.93 13.16
N ASN A 139 -4.16 -7.01 12.39
CA ASN A 139 -2.83 -7.09 11.77
C ASN A 139 -1.76 -6.22 12.46
N ARG A 140 -1.95 -5.89 13.75
CA ARG A 140 -1.10 -4.94 14.49
C ARG A 140 -0.55 -5.50 15.80
N GLU A 141 -0.27 -6.80 15.85
CA GLU A 141 0.36 -7.35 17.04
C GLU A 141 1.82 -6.86 17.17
N SER A 142 2.23 -6.62 18.41
CA SER A 142 3.63 -6.37 18.73
C SER A 142 4.48 -7.62 18.47
N PRO A 143 5.80 -7.46 18.26
CA PRO A 143 6.72 -8.59 18.15
C PRO A 143 6.58 -9.58 19.33
N PRO A 144 6.76 -10.90 19.10
CA PRO A 144 6.73 -11.90 20.16
C PRO A 144 7.72 -11.59 21.29
N LYS A 145 7.26 -11.65 22.54
CA LYS A 145 8.11 -11.37 23.70
C LYS A 145 9.14 -12.49 23.88
N GLY A 146 10.41 -12.12 23.93
CA GLY A 146 11.50 -13.04 24.26
C GLY A 146 12.07 -13.83 23.07
N ALA A 147 11.54 -13.59 21.86
CA ALA A 147 12.13 -14.06 20.62
C ALA A 147 12.95 -12.93 19.97
N SER A 148 14.01 -13.29 19.24
CA SER A 148 14.80 -12.37 18.41
C SER A 148 14.36 -12.38 16.95
N THR A 149 13.61 -13.40 16.51
CA THR A 149 13.01 -13.51 15.17
C THR A 149 11.59 -14.06 15.27
N LEU A 150 10.80 -13.96 14.21
CA LEU A 150 9.45 -14.55 14.18
C LEU A 150 9.46 -16.08 14.09
N GLY A 151 10.62 -16.69 13.77
CA GLY A 151 10.72 -18.13 13.52
C GLY A 151 10.08 -18.58 12.20
N VAL A 152 9.78 -17.63 11.31
CA VAL A 152 9.25 -17.89 9.96
C VAL A 152 10.42 -18.30 9.05
N PRO A 153 10.25 -19.32 8.18
CA PRO A 153 11.29 -19.70 7.23
C PRO A 153 11.78 -18.53 6.39
N ALA A 154 13.09 -18.49 6.12
CA ALA A 154 13.71 -17.45 5.32
C ALA A 154 13.04 -17.31 3.94
N PRO A 155 12.93 -16.07 3.41
CA PRO A 155 12.38 -15.84 2.09
C PRO A 155 13.23 -16.55 1.02
N TYR A 156 12.68 -16.65 -0.19
CA TYR A 156 13.44 -17.15 -1.33
C TYR A 156 14.61 -16.20 -1.61
N HIS A 157 15.81 -16.75 -1.71
CA HIS A 157 16.99 -16.02 -2.15
C HIS A 157 17.38 -16.54 -3.53
N PRO A 158 17.50 -15.67 -4.54
CA PRO A 158 17.96 -16.09 -5.84
C PRO A 158 19.45 -16.46 -5.82
N VAL A 159 19.89 -17.12 -6.89
CA VAL A 159 21.30 -17.49 -7.09
C VAL A 159 21.80 -16.71 -8.30
N GLU A 160 22.85 -15.92 -8.09
CA GLU A 160 23.49 -15.16 -9.16
C GLU A 160 24.20 -16.07 -10.17
N ASP A 161 24.19 -15.65 -11.44
CA ASP A 161 24.87 -16.34 -12.54
C ASP A 161 25.85 -15.43 -13.31
N ASP A 162 26.33 -15.90 -14.46
CA ASP A 162 27.28 -15.15 -15.29
C ASP A 162 26.71 -13.81 -15.80
N ILE A 163 25.39 -13.68 -15.95
CA ILE A 163 24.73 -12.42 -16.34
C ILE A 163 24.84 -11.41 -15.20
N ASP A 164 24.59 -11.83 -13.96
CA ASP A 164 24.73 -10.95 -12.79
C ASP A 164 26.17 -10.44 -12.65
N ALA A 165 27.16 -11.32 -12.87
CA ALA A 165 28.57 -10.96 -12.87
C ALA A 165 28.92 -9.96 -13.99
N ASP A 166 28.34 -10.12 -15.18
CA ASP A 166 28.53 -9.20 -16.30
C ASP A 166 27.93 -7.82 -16.02
N VAL A 167 26.71 -7.77 -15.46
CA VAL A 167 26.05 -6.52 -15.06
C VAL A 167 26.87 -5.77 -14.02
N ARG A 168 27.39 -6.47 -13.00
CA ARG A 168 28.23 -5.87 -11.96
C ARG A 168 29.49 -5.22 -12.55
N ARG A 169 30.17 -5.92 -13.47
CA ARG A 169 31.34 -5.36 -14.19
C ARG A 169 30.99 -4.13 -15.02
N ASP A 170 29.81 -4.11 -15.63
CA ASP A 170 29.36 -2.95 -16.40
C ASP A 170 29.05 -1.75 -15.50
N ILE A 171 28.41 -1.96 -14.35
CA ILE A 171 28.16 -0.91 -13.35
C ILE A 171 29.49 -0.36 -12.80
N ASP A 172 30.42 -1.22 -12.41
CA ASP A 172 31.76 -0.83 -11.93
C ASP A 172 32.50 0.04 -12.96
N ARG A 173 32.38 -0.30 -14.25
CA ARG A 173 32.98 0.47 -15.35
C ARG A 173 32.33 1.83 -15.58
N MET A 174 31.05 1.99 -15.24
CA MET A 174 30.36 3.27 -15.36
C MET A 174 30.81 4.27 -14.31
N ALA A 175 31.40 3.80 -13.19
CA ALA A 175 31.85 4.63 -12.07
C ALA A 175 30.75 5.60 -11.60
N LEU A 176 29.53 5.05 -11.45
CA LEU A 176 28.38 5.81 -10.96
C LEU A 176 28.58 6.16 -9.48
N ASP A 177 28.03 7.29 -9.09
CA ASP A 177 27.90 7.64 -7.67
C ASP A 177 26.74 6.84 -7.08
N THR A 178 27.06 5.78 -6.34
CA THR A 178 26.09 4.83 -5.78
C THR A 178 26.21 4.77 -4.26
N VAL A 179 25.08 4.61 -3.59
CA VAL A 179 25.00 4.40 -2.15
C VAL A 179 24.74 2.93 -1.82
N GLY A 180 25.13 2.50 -0.63
CA GLY A 180 24.91 1.15 -0.14
C GLY A 180 26.08 0.20 -0.36
N ILE A 181 25.91 -1.03 0.11
CA ILE A 181 26.89 -2.10 0.00
C ILE A 181 26.39 -3.08 -1.05
N ASP A 182 27.19 -3.22 -2.09
CA ASP A 182 26.96 -4.21 -3.11
C ASP A 182 27.17 -5.63 -2.55
N GLY A 183 26.22 -6.51 -2.81
CA GLY A 183 26.19 -7.89 -2.32
C GLY A 183 25.52 -8.81 -3.32
N PRO A 184 25.43 -10.13 -3.04
CA PRO A 184 24.60 -10.99 -3.86
C PRO A 184 23.15 -10.50 -3.82
N ARG A 185 22.49 -10.44 -4.97
CA ARG A 185 21.11 -9.96 -5.06
C ARG A 185 20.20 -10.81 -4.17
N LEU A 186 19.30 -10.14 -3.47
CA LEU A 186 18.34 -10.78 -2.56
C LEU A 186 16.95 -10.91 -3.17
N PHE A 187 16.72 -10.32 -4.34
CA PHE A 187 15.39 -10.18 -4.94
C PHE A 187 15.32 -10.85 -6.32
N PRO A 188 14.18 -11.49 -6.64
CA PRO A 188 13.95 -12.05 -7.97
C PRO A 188 13.98 -10.98 -9.06
N VAL A 189 14.66 -11.29 -10.16
CA VAL A 189 14.73 -10.42 -11.35
C VAL A 189 14.27 -11.12 -12.63
N THR A 190 13.90 -12.40 -12.53
CA THR A 190 13.32 -13.17 -13.64
C THR A 190 11.93 -13.72 -13.27
N PRO A 191 11.07 -14.05 -14.27
CA PRO A 191 9.77 -14.63 -13.98
C PRO A 191 9.84 -15.95 -13.20
N THR A 192 10.80 -16.82 -13.53
CA THR A 192 10.97 -18.10 -12.83
C THR A 192 11.32 -17.91 -11.36
N GLU A 193 12.24 -17.01 -11.04
CA GLU A 193 12.58 -16.70 -9.65
C GLU A 193 11.42 -16.04 -8.91
N ALA A 194 10.66 -15.19 -9.60
CA ALA A 194 9.52 -14.51 -9.01
C ALA A 194 8.41 -15.50 -8.64
N ASP A 195 8.16 -16.50 -9.49
CA ASP A 195 7.23 -17.60 -9.20
C ASP A 195 7.70 -18.45 -8.01
N GLU A 196 9.00 -18.74 -7.90
CA GLU A 196 9.57 -19.45 -6.74
C GLU A 196 9.40 -18.64 -5.46
N ALA A 197 9.70 -17.34 -5.51
CA ALA A 197 9.54 -16.43 -4.39
C ALA A 197 8.08 -16.31 -3.95
N LEU A 198 7.14 -16.20 -4.90
CA LEU A 198 5.72 -16.19 -4.60
C LEU A 198 5.31 -17.51 -3.93
N ARG A 199 5.68 -18.66 -4.50
CA ARG A 199 5.33 -19.98 -3.91
C ARG A 199 5.89 -20.15 -2.50
N ARG A 200 7.13 -19.72 -2.26
CA ARG A 200 7.75 -19.71 -0.93
C ARG A 200 7.00 -18.81 0.04
N PHE A 201 6.61 -17.60 -0.40
CA PHE A 201 5.84 -16.67 0.42
C PHE A 201 4.47 -17.25 0.80
N ILE A 202 3.71 -17.76 -0.16
CA ILE A 202 2.37 -18.31 0.06
C ILE A 202 2.41 -19.48 1.05
N ALA A 203 3.37 -20.40 0.89
CA ALA A 203 3.48 -21.58 1.74
C ALA A 203 3.95 -21.26 3.17
N ASP A 204 4.99 -20.44 3.30
CA ASP A 204 5.73 -20.35 4.57
C ASP A 204 5.47 -19.06 5.35
N ARG A 205 5.00 -17.99 4.70
CA ARG A 205 5.04 -16.62 5.26
C ARG A 205 3.68 -15.93 5.27
N LEU A 206 2.84 -16.14 4.25
CA LEU A 206 1.48 -15.59 4.17
C LEU A 206 0.65 -15.85 5.44
N PRO A 207 0.70 -17.04 6.10
CA PRO A 207 -0.07 -17.27 7.32
C PRO A 207 0.26 -16.32 8.48
N PHE A 208 1.47 -15.75 8.48
CA PHE A 208 1.97 -14.83 9.50
C PHE A 208 1.96 -13.37 9.07
N PHE A 209 1.71 -13.08 7.78
CA PHE A 209 1.85 -11.75 7.17
C PHE A 209 1.06 -10.68 7.93
N GLY A 210 -0.25 -10.89 8.09
CA GLY A 210 -1.12 -9.89 8.70
C GLY A 210 -0.76 -9.63 10.16
N ARG A 211 -0.65 -10.68 10.97
CA ARG A 211 -0.49 -10.58 12.44
C ARG A 211 0.63 -9.63 12.88
N TYR A 212 1.77 -9.64 12.16
CA TYR A 212 2.97 -8.89 12.50
C TYR A 212 3.32 -7.81 11.45
N GLU A 213 2.34 -7.33 10.66
CA GLU A 213 2.55 -6.40 9.55
C GLU A 213 3.23 -5.07 9.98
N ASP A 214 2.91 -4.58 11.19
CA ASP A 214 3.45 -3.35 11.77
C ASP A 214 4.61 -3.59 12.78
N ALA A 215 5.08 -4.84 12.92
CA ALA A 215 6.11 -5.21 13.89
C ALA A 215 7.52 -5.09 13.31
N MET A 216 8.51 -4.78 14.14
CA MET A 216 9.93 -4.67 13.78
C MET A 216 10.80 -5.51 14.72
N MET A 217 11.80 -6.21 14.19
CA MET A 217 12.77 -6.97 15.00
C MET A 217 14.17 -6.78 14.43
N GLY A 218 15.14 -6.42 15.27
CA GLY A 218 16.51 -6.13 14.79
C GLY A 218 17.19 -7.32 14.12
N ALA A 219 16.97 -8.54 14.62
CA ALA A 219 17.57 -9.74 14.06
C ALA A 219 16.73 -10.43 12.96
N ASP A 220 15.53 -9.91 12.64
CA ASP A 220 14.64 -10.45 11.59
C ASP A 220 14.19 -9.34 10.65
N TRP A 221 15.07 -8.98 9.73
CA TRP A 221 14.85 -7.88 8.80
C TRP A 221 13.65 -8.10 7.85
N SER A 222 13.30 -9.37 7.58
CA SER A 222 12.26 -9.73 6.61
C SER A 222 10.89 -9.96 7.24
N MET A 223 10.86 -10.28 8.54
CA MET A 223 9.66 -10.63 9.30
C MET A 223 8.83 -11.69 8.56
N ALA A 224 7.56 -11.40 8.27
CA ALA A 224 6.68 -12.25 7.45
C ALA A 224 6.38 -11.63 6.08
N HIS A 225 7.11 -10.58 5.67
CA HIS A 225 6.87 -9.89 4.40
C HIS A 225 7.23 -10.76 3.19
N SER A 226 6.62 -10.44 2.05
CA SER A 226 6.75 -11.21 0.81
C SER A 226 8.01 -10.94 0.01
N LEU A 227 8.59 -9.74 0.14
CA LEU A 227 9.72 -9.25 -0.67
C LEU A 227 9.43 -9.22 -2.18
N LEU A 228 8.14 -9.21 -2.55
CA LEU A 228 7.71 -9.25 -3.95
C LEU A 228 7.62 -7.87 -4.61
N SER A 229 7.88 -6.77 -3.88
CA SER A 229 7.81 -5.41 -4.44
C SER A 229 8.75 -5.21 -5.65
N VAL A 230 9.96 -5.75 -5.59
CA VAL A 230 10.94 -5.72 -6.69
C VAL A 230 10.41 -6.44 -7.94
N PRO A 231 10.07 -7.75 -7.90
CA PRO A 231 9.59 -8.43 -9.09
C PRO A 231 8.24 -7.89 -9.61
N LEU A 232 7.36 -7.39 -8.74
CA LEU A 232 6.12 -6.72 -9.14
C LEU A 232 6.36 -5.42 -9.91
N ASN A 233 7.37 -4.64 -9.51
CA ASN A 233 7.65 -3.35 -10.14
C ASN A 233 8.53 -3.47 -11.40
N LEU A 234 9.37 -4.50 -11.48
CA LEU A 234 10.08 -4.87 -12.71
C LEU A 234 9.17 -5.51 -13.76
N GLY A 235 7.95 -5.93 -13.37
CA GLY A 235 7.00 -6.58 -14.26
C GLY A 235 7.30 -8.05 -14.56
N VAL A 236 8.20 -8.67 -13.79
CA VAL A 236 8.51 -10.10 -13.88
C VAL A 236 7.57 -10.96 -13.02
N LEU A 237 6.77 -10.33 -12.15
CA LEU A 237 5.61 -10.94 -11.50
C LEU A 237 4.37 -10.10 -11.79
N HIS A 238 3.31 -10.74 -12.27
CA HIS A 238 2.04 -10.05 -12.45
C HIS A 238 1.33 -9.88 -11.09
N PRO A 239 0.81 -8.69 -10.73
CA PRO A 239 0.13 -8.49 -9.45
C PRO A 239 -1.03 -9.44 -9.19
N LEU A 240 -1.81 -9.79 -10.22
CA LEU A 240 -2.92 -10.74 -10.08
C LEU A 240 -2.47 -12.17 -9.80
N ASP A 241 -1.29 -12.59 -10.24
CA ASP A 241 -0.80 -13.95 -9.95
C ASP A 241 -0.56 -14.09 -8.44
N ALA A 242 -0.01 -13.04 -7.81
CA ALA A 242 0.16 -12.99 -6.37
C ALA A 242 -1.18 -12.95 -5.62
N VAL A 243 -2.17 -12.20 -6.12
CA VAL A 243 -3.52 -12.12 -5.54
C VAL A 243 -4.22 -13.47 -5.60
N HIS A 244 -4.25 -14.12 -6.77
CA HIS A 244 -4.89 -15.42 -6.96
C HIS A 244 -4.22 -16.50 -6.12
N ALA A 245 -2.88 -16.48 -6.01
CA ALA A 245 -2.17 -17.44 -5.18
C ALA A 245 -2.51 -17.27 -3.67
N ALA A 246 -2.68 -16.04 -3.20
CA ALA A 246 -3.10 -15.77 -1.83
C ALA A 246 -4.57 -16.15 -1.57
N GLU A 247 -5.46 -15.86 -2.52
CA GLU A 247 -6.87 -16.26 -2.46
C GLU A 247 -7.03 -17.79 -2.44
N ALA A 248 -6.27 -18.50 -3.28
CA ALA A 248 -6.25 -19.96 -3.29
C ALA A 248 -5.83 -20.54 -1.93
N ALA A 249 -4.80 -19.95 -1.29
CA ALA A 249 -4.34 -20.34 0.04
C ALA A 249 -5.36 -20.06 1.15
N TYR A 250 -6.31 -19.14 0.94
CA TYR A 250 -7.46 -19.00 1.85
C TYR A 250 -8.48 -20.12 1.62
N HIS A 251 -8.83 -20.40 0.37
CA HIS A 251 -9.83 -21.41 0.02
C HIS A 251 -9.42 -22.84 0.39
N ASP A 252 -8.12 -23.16 0.35
CA ASP A 252 -7.59 -24.45 0.79
C ASP A 252 -7.36 -24.55 2.32
N GLY A 253 -7.54 -23.44 3.05
CA GLY A 253 -7.38 -23.36 4.50
C GLY A 253 -5.94 -23.21 4.99
N SER A 254 -4.98 -22.95 4.09
CA SER A 254 -3.55 -22.79 4.44
C SER A 254 -3.23 -21.45 5.08
N ALA A 255 -4.02 -20.40 4.82
CA ALA A 255 -3.82 -19.07 5.38
C ALA A 255 -5.12 -18.48 5.97
N PRO A 256 -5.03 -17.71 7.07
CA PRO A 256 -6.18 -17.05 7.67
C PRO A 256 -6.63 -15.86 6.82
N LEU A 257 -7.94 -15.63 6.77
CA LEU A 257 -8.55 -14.55 5.98
C LEU A 257 -7.92 -13.17 6.23
N ALA A 258 -7.61 -12.82 7.47
CA ALA A 258 -7.02 -11.52 7.81
C ALA A 258 -5.64 -11.29 7.17
N ALA A 259 -4.84 -12.35 7.02
CA ALA A 259 -3.54 -12.27 6.38
C ALA A 259 -3.66 -12.22 4.85
N VAL A 260 -4.59 -12.99 4.28
CA VAL A 260 -4.88 -12.99 2.83
C VAL A 260 -5.46 -11.64 2.40
N GLU A 261 -6.49 -11.15 3.09
CA GLU A 261 -7.08 -9.83 2.84
C GLU A 261 -6.04 -8.71 2.99
N GLY A 262 -5.24 -8.75 4.06
CA GLY A 262 -4.17 -7.79 4.28
C GLY A 262 -3.20 -7.74 3.10
N PHE A 263 -2.69 -8.89 2.67
CA PHE A 263 -1.77 -8.99 1.53
C PHE A 263 -2.40 -8.49 0.22
N ILE A 264 -3.62 -8.93 -0.10
CA ILE A 264 -4.34 -8.50 -1.31
C ILE A 264 -4.61 -6.99 -1.28
N ARG A 265 -4.97 -6.42 -0.12
CA ARG A 265 -5.22 -4.98 0.03
C ARG A 265 -3.96 -4.14 -0.18
N GLN A 266 -2.77 -4.64 0.13
CA GLN A 266 -1.53 -3.93 -0.21
C GLN A 266 -1.32 -3.86 -1.73
N ILE A 267 -1.73 -4.89 -2.48
CA ILE A 267 -1.57 -4.96 -3.94
C ILE A 267 -2.73 -4.26 -4.66
N LEU A 268 -3.95 -4.78 -4.57
CA LEU A 268 -5.11 -4.22 -5.29
C LEU A 268 -5.63 -2.93 -4.69
N GLY A 269 -5.38 -2.69 -3.40
CA GLY A 269 -5.70 -1.44 -2.75
C GLY A 269 -4.59 -0.42 -2.95
N TRP A 270 -3.56 -0.48 -2.11
CA TRP A 270 -2.55 0.58 -2.04
C TRP A 270 -1.71 0.72 -3.31
N ARG A 271 -1.13 -0.36 -3.84
CA ARG A 271 -0.27 -0.26 -5.03
C ARG A 271 -1.03 0.31 -6.23
N GLU A 272 -2.21 -0.21 -6.53
CA GLU A 272 -3.04 0.31 -7.63
C GLU A 272 -3.55 1.73 -7.36
N TYR A 273 -3.94 2.04 -6.12
CA TYR A 273 -4.34 3.40 -5.75
C TYR A 273 -3.19 4.40 -5.96
N MET A 274 -1.97 4.07 -5.55
CA MET A 274 -0.80 4.91 -5.78
C MET A 274 -0.49 5.11 -7.27
N TRP A 275 -0.63 4.06 -8.07
CA TRP A 275 -0.47 4.16 -9.53
C TRP A 275 -1.45 5.16 -10.14
N GLN A 276 -2.73 5.09 -9.77
CA GLN A 276 -3.74 6.03 -10.28
C GLN A 276 -3.50 7.45 -9.79
N LEU A 277 -3.15 7.63 -8.52
CA LEU A 277 -2.87 8.94 -7.93
C LEU A 277 -1.66 9.61 -8.58
N TYR A 278 -0.61 8.85 -8.88
CA TYR A 278 0.57 9.39 -9.56
C TYR A 278 0.21 10.06 -10.89
N TRP A 279 -0.59 9.39 -11.72
CA TRP A 279 -1.05 9.95 -12.98
C TRP A 279 -2.09 11.06 -12.81
N HIS A 280 -2.94 10.95 -11.78
CA HIS A 280 -3.97 11.94 -11.50
C HIS A 280 -3.38 13.28 -11.04
N PHE A 281 -2.40 13.25 -10.12
CA PHE A 281 -1.77 14.45 -9.60
C PHE A 281 -0.72 15.04 -10.54
N GLY A 282 -0.11 14.22 -11.39
CA GLY A 282 0.85 14.67 -12.40
C GLY A 282 2.21 15.07 -11.82
N PRO A 283 3.11 15.60 -12.67
CA PRO A 283 4.51 15.82 -12.32
C PRO A 283 4.73 16.87 -11.22
N ASP A 284 3.87 17.88 -11.16
CA ASP A 284 3.98 18.98 -10.18
C ASP A 284 3.64 18.53 -8.74
N TYR A 285 3.16 17.29 -8.56
CA TYR A 285 2.86 16.76 -7.23
C TYR A 285 4.11 16.70 -6.32
N LEU A 286 5.30 16.55 -6.89
CA LEU A 286 6.58 16.58 -6.19
C LEU A 286 6.95 17.96 -5.63
N ASP A 287 6.26 19.03 -6.03
CA ASP A 287 6.47 20.39 -5.50
C ASP A 287 5.65 20.68 -4.23
N ASN A 288 4.78 19.76 -3.82
CA ASN A 288 3.97 19.96 -2.61
C ASN A 288 4.86 20.02 -1.36
N ASN A 289 4.67 21.09 -0.59
CA ASN A 289 5.38 21.33 0.68
C ASN A 289 4.48 22.11 1.68
N SER A 290 3.27 21.61 1.91
CA SER A 290 2.24 22.27 2.74
C SER A 290 2.67 22.50 4.20
N LEU A 291 3.70 21.78 4.67
CA LEU A 291 4.27 21.93 6.01
C LEU A 291 5.49 22.87 6.07
N ASP A 292 5.87 23.49 4.96
CA ASP A 292 6.98 24.44 4.88
C ASP A 292 8.31 23.84 5.39
N ALA A 293 8.60 22.60 4.97
CA ALA A 293 9.80 21.85 5.36
C ALA A 293 10.98 22.15 4.44
N HIS A 294 12.08 22.68 4.99
CA HIS A 294 13.25 23.18 4.23
C HIS A 294 14.59 22.62 4.71
N THR A 295 14.60 21.68 5.65
CA THR A 295 15.85 21.10 6.13
C THR A 295 16.39 20.15 5.05
N PRO A 296 17.63 20.32 4.57
CA PRO A 296 18.21 19.36 3.63
C PRO A 296 18.39 17.99 4.29
N LEU A 297 18.50 16.91 3.50
CA LEU A 297 18.92 15.63 4.05
C LEU A 297 20.37 15.76 4.53
N PRO A 298 20.70 15.30 5.75
CA PRO A 298 22.07 15.34 6.23
C PRO A 298 22.93 14.27 5.55
N ASP A 299 24.24 14.51 5.44
CA ASP A 299 25.18 13.59 4.77
C ASP A 299 25.10 12.15 5.29
N TRP A 300 24.97 11.96 6.62
CA TRP A 300 24.83 10.61 7.19
C TRP A 300 23.57 9.87 6.71
N TRP A 301 22.54 10.59 6.28
CA TRP A 301 21.34 10.00 5.72
C TRP A 301 21.55 9.63 4.25
N THR A 302 22.10 10.55 3.45
CA THR A 302 22.34 10.31 2.01
C THR A 302 23.36 9.20 1.80
N ASP A 303 24.39 9.17 2.64
CA ASP A 303 25.51 8.23 2.55
C ASP A 303 25.22 6.90 3.27
N LEU A 304 24.05 6.80 3.93
CA LEU A 304 23.64 5.64 4.73
C LEU A 304 24.65 5.30 5.85
N ASP A 305 25.23 6.33 6.49
CA ASP A 305 26.18 6.21 7.59
C ASP A 305 25.44 5.86 8.89
N VAL A 306 25.40 4.56 9.18
CA VAL A 306 24.72 4.01 10.36
C VAL A 306 25.47 4.31 11.67
N ASP A 307 26.77 4.62 11.60
CA ASP A 307 27.63 4.85 12.77
C ASP A 307 27.52 6.30 13.27
N ALA A 308 26.99 7.20 12.43
CA ALA A 308 26.66 8.57 12.79
C ALA A 308 25.35 8.71 13.60
N VAL A 309 24.62 7.62 13.83
CA VAL A 309 23.30 7.60 14.48
C VAL A 309 23.31 6.68 15.70
N ASP A 310 22.93 7.23 16.86
CA ASP A 310 22.84 6.53 18.15
C ASP A 310 21.47 5.85 18.35
N ALA A 311 20.40 6.34 17.71
CA ALA A 311 19.08 5.72 17.80
C ALA A 311 19.04 4.39 17.05
N GLU A 312 19.01 3.29 17.82
CA GLU A 312 18.98 1.92 17.31
C GLU A 312 17.95 1.70 16.19
N CYS A 313 16.71 2.20 16.36
CA CYS A 313 15.67 2.04 15.33
C CYS A 313 16.05 2.70 14.00
N LEU A 314 16.67 3.87 14.05
CA LEU A 314 17.07 4.62 12.85
C LEU A 314 18.30 3.99 12.22
N SER A 315 19.29 3.62 13.03
CA SER A 315 20.47 2.86 12.59
C SER A 315 20.08 1.55 11.91
N GLN A 316 19.17 0.76 12.49
CA GLN A 316 18.67 -0.49 11.89
C GLN A 316 17.93 -0.27 10.56
N ALA A 317 17.13 0.79 10.44
CA ALA A 317 16.45 1.11 9.20
C ALA A 317 17.42 1.54 8.10
N LEU A 318 18.40 2.41 8.42
CA LEU A 318 19.45 2.82 7.50
C LEU A 318 20.33 1.64 7.09
N ALA A 319 20.71 0.76 8.02
CA ALA A 319 21.44 -0.47 7.72
C ALA A 319 20.66 -1.38 6.75
N GLY A 320 19.33 -1.44 6.87
CA GLY A 320 18.49 -2.15 5.90
C GLY A 320 18.59 -1.59 4.49
N VAL A 321 18.55 -0.26 4.35
CA VAL A 321 18.73 0.40 3.06
C VAL A 321 20.17 0.19 2.56
N ARG A 322 21.18 0.38 3.41
CA ARG A 322 22.60 0.22 3.04
C ARG A 322 22.92 -1.19 2.57
N ASP A 323 22.55 -2.19 3.35
CA ASP A 323 23.03 -3.56 3.15
C ASP A 323 22.18 -4.33 2.12
N ARG A 324 20.95 -3.87 1.85
CA ARG A 324 19.96 -4.63 1.06
C ARG A 324 19.16 -3.78 0.07
N GLY A 325 19.31 -2.46 0.08
CA GLY A 325 18.43 -1.54 -0.63
C GLY A 325 16.96 -1.68 -0.21
N TRP A 326 16.69 -2.19 1.00
CA TRP A 326 15.33 -2.57 1.38
C TRP A 326 15.08 -2.50 2.89
N ALA A 327 13.93 -1.92 3.23
CA ALA A 327 13.31 -1.97 4.54
C ALA A 327 11.82 -2.25 4.36
N HIS A 328 11.16 -2.88 5.34
CA HIS A 328 9.72 -3.14 5.23
C HIS A 328 8.89 -1.87 5.50
N HIS A 329 7.62 -1.90 5.12
CA HIS A 329 6.77 -0.71 5.04
C HIS A 329 6.76 0.14 6.33
N ILE A 330 6.62 -0.50 7.51
CA ILE A 330 6.53 0.24 8.77
C ILE A 330 7.85 0.92 9.17
N GLN A 331 9.00 0.38 8.75
CA GLN A 331 10.30 1.05 8.93
C GLN A 331 10.39 2.29 8.04
N ARG A 332 9.94 2.19 6.78
CA ARG A 332 9.89 3.33 5.86
C ARG A 332 8.97 4.44 6.38
N LEU A 333 7.79 4.07 6.90
CA LEU A 333 6.78 5.03 7.34
C LEU A 333 7.08 5.58 8.75
N MET A 334 7.21 4.70 9.74
CA MET A 334 7.21 5.07 11.16
C MET A 334 8.61 5.25 11.76
N VAL A 335 9.67 4.93 11.03
CA VAL A 335 11.05 5.24 11.43
C VAL A 335 11.62 6.32 10.51
N LEU A 336 11.91 5.98 9.25
CA LEU A 336 12.56 6.91 8.32
C LEU A 336 11.64 8.12 8.01
N GLY A 337 10.41 7.84 7.57
CA GLY A 337 9.41 8.85 7.26
C GLY A 337 9.05 9.72 8.45
N SER A 338 8.79 9.10 9.60
CA SER A 338 8.48 9.80 10.85
C SER A 338 9.64 10.68 11.32
N HIS A 339 10.90 10.25 11.17
CA HIS A 339 12.07 11.07 11.49
C HIS A 339 12.17 12.27 10.55
N GLY A 340 12.10 12.04 9.23
CA GLY A 340 12.12 13.11 8.23
C GLY A 340 11.02 14.15 8.45
N LEU A 341 9.81 13.70 8.78
CA LEU A 341 8.67 14.56 9.07
C LEU A 341 8.90 15.39 10.35
N GLN A 342 9.42 14.79 11.42
CA GLN A 342 9.70 15.51 12.66
C GLN A 342 10.84 16.52 12.52
N ARG A 343 11.84 16.21 11.68
CA ARG A 343 12.95 17.12 11.39
C ARG A 343 12.61 18.19 10.36
N GLY A 344 11.54 17.99 9.58
CA GLY A 344 11.14 18.88 8.50
C GLY A 344 12.13 18.81 7.34
N TYR A 345 12.50 17.57 6.94
CA TYR A 345 13.30 17.33 5.75
C TYR A 345 12.55 17.71 4.48
N GLN A 346 13.26 18.22 3.48
CA GLN A 346 12.67 18.67 2.23
C GLN A 346 11.96 17.50 1.53
N PRO A 347 10.63 17.55 1.31
CA PRO A 347 9.86 16.39 0.85
C PRO A 347 10.31 15.87 -0.52
N ARG A 348 10.71 16.77 -1.43
CA ARG A 348 11.23 16.41 -2.75
C ARG A 348 12.52 15.61 -2.65
N GLU A 349 13.51 16.12 -1.92
CA GLU A 349 14.81 15.48 -1.73
C GLU A 349 14.63 14.10 -1.07
N LEU A 350 13.78 14.02 -0.05
CA LEU A 350 13.44 12.76 0.60
C LEU A 350 12.77 11.77 -0.38
N SER A 351 11.86 12.24 -1.23
CA SER A 351 11.21 11.40 -2.25
C SER A 351 12.20 10.88 -3.28
N GLU A 352 13.17 11.70 -3.70
CA GLU A 352 14.24 11.31 -4.61
C GLU A 352 15.19 10.29 -3.98
N TRP A 353 15.54 10.49 -2.70
CA TRP A 353 16.33 9.52 -1.93
C TRP A 353 15.62 8.17 -1.79
N PHE A 354 14.32 8.14 -1.47
CA PHE A 354 13.54 6.90 -1.43
C PHE A 354 13.45 6.20 -2.80
N ALA A 355 13.39 6.97 -3.89
CA ALA A 355 13.35 6.42 -5.24
C ALA A 355 14.70 5.85 -5.71
N SER A 356 15.81 6.40 -5.23
CA SER A 356 17.17 6.01 -5.65
C SER A 356 17.83 4.98 -4.72
N SER A 357 17.51 4.99 -3.42
CA SER A 357 18.16 4.14 -2.41
C SER A 357 17.48 2.79 -2.20
N PHE A 358 16.27 2.61 -2.72
CA PHE A 358 15.51 1.36 -2.57
C PHE A 358 15.46 0.58 -3.89
N VAL A 359 15.67 -0.74 -3.83
CA VAL A 359 15.60 -1.63 -5.01
C VAL A 359 14.21 -1.73 -5.63
N ASP A 360 13.17 -1.35 -4.89
CA ASP A 360 11.78 -1.22 -5.36
C ASP A 360 11.35 0.24 -5.55
N GLY A 361 12.32 1.16 -5.58
CA GLY A 361 12.17 2.59 -5.82
C GLY A 361 11.87 2.92 -7.28
N PHE A 362 10.67 3.42 -7.56
CA PHE A 362 10.28 3.90 -8.87
C PHE A 362 9.59 5.26 -8.78
N ALA A 363 9.77 6.07 -9.82
CA ALA A 363 9.20 7.42 -9.91
C ALA A 363 7.66 7.45 -9.81
N TRP A 364 6.97 6.36 -10.13
CA TRP A 364 5.51 6.31 -10.02
C TRP A 364 5.01 5.99 -8.60
N VAL A 365 5.76 5.21 -7.82
CA VAL A 365 5.30 4.70 -6.52
C VAL A 365 5.78 5.55 -5.35
N MET A 366 6.97 6.16 -5.46
CA MET A 366 7.57 6.90 -4.35
C MET A 366 6.92 8.26 -4.07
N PRO A 367 6.57 9.11 -5.05
CA PRO A 367 6.05 10.44 -4.76
C PRO A 367 4.79 10.43 -3.89
N THR A 368 3.80 9.58 -4.20
CA THR A 368 2.55 9.51 -3.44
C THR A 368 2.76 8.94 -2.04
N ASN A 369 3.63 7.93 -1.89
CA ASN A 369 3.98 7.40 -0.57
C ASN A 369 4.77 8.41 0.28
N VAL A 370 5.73 9.13 -0.31
CA VAL A 370 6.61 10.03 0.44
C VAL A 370 5.93 11.37 0.68
N ILE A 371 5.52 12.09 -0.37
CA ILE A 371 4.92 13.43 -0.26
C ILE A 371 3.57 13.36 0.47
N GLY A 372 2.70 12.42 0.11
CA GLY A 372 1.35 12.32 0.66
C GLY A 372 1.29 11.56 1.98
N MET A 373 1.56 10.25 1.94
CA MET A 373 1.37 9.39 3.12
C MET A 373 2.36 9.69 4.24
N SER A 374 3.65 9.77 3.92
CA SER A 374 4.73 9.87 4.91
C SER A 374 4.89 11.30 5.44
N GLN A 375 5.05 12.27 4.54
CA GLN A 375 5.40 13.64 4.89
C GLN A 375 4.19 14.56 5.04
N HIS A 376 3.00 14.15 4.61
CA HIS A 376 1.79 14.99 4.64
C HIS A 376 1.99 16.36 3.97
N ALA A 377 2.91 16.42 3.01
CA ALA A 377 3.32 17.62 2.32
C ALA A 377 2.27 18.05 1.28
N ASP A 378 1.37 17.15 0.89
CA ASP A 378 0.19 17.43 0.06
C ASP A 378 -0.98 18.08 0.81
N GLY A 379 -0.84 18.38 2.10
CA GLY A 379 -1.89 19.01 2.89
C GLY A 379 -3.09 18.09 3.17
N GLY A 380 -2.92 16.78 2.99
CA GLY A 380 -3.92 15.76 3.31
C GLY A 380 -4.80 15.31 2.14
N LEU A 381 -4.35 15.52 0.90
CA LEU A 381 -5.03 14.97 -0.29
C LEU A 381 -5.07 13.44 -0.24
N LEU A 382 -3.98 12.79 0.18
CA LEU A 382 -3.90 11.33 0.29
C LEU A 382 -4.26 10.82 1.69
N ALA A 383 -3.64 11.39 2.73
CA ALA A 383 -3.79 10.93 4.10
C ALA A 383 -4.39 12.01 4.99
N THR A 384 -5.50 11.71 5.67
CA THR A 384 -6.21 12.68 6.52
C THR A 384 -5.47 13.08 7.79
N LYS A 385 -4.33 12.47 8.12
CA LYS A 385 -3.48 12.85 9.25
C LYS A 385 -2.01 12.54 8.92
N PRO A 386 -1.06 13.31 9.47
CA PRO A 386 0.36 12.95 9.40
C PRO A 386 0.65 11.67 10.18
N TYR A 387 1.51 10.82 9.62
CA TYR A 387 1.98 9.58 10.25
C TYR A 387 3.32 9.82 10.96
N THR A 388 3.24 10.21 12.23
CA THR A 388 4.40 10.33 13.10
C THR A 388 4.04 9.93 14.53
N SER A 389 5.05 9.56 15.33
CA SER A 389 4.84 9.12 16.71
C SER A 389 6.07 9.38 17.59
N GLY A 390 5.86 9.38 18.91
CA GLY A 390 6.95 9.35 19.87
C GLY A 390 7.56 7.96 20.05
N GLY A 391 8.69 7.87 20.75
CA GLY A 391 9.41 6.60 21.00
C GLY A 391 8.59 5.52 21.69
N ALA A 392 7.48 5.87 22.36
CA ALA A 392 6.54 4.89 22.93
C ALA A 392 5.93 3.95 21.88
N TYR A 393 5.67 4.44 20.65
CA TYR A 393 5.20 3.59 19.56
C TYR A 393 6.28 2.61 19.11
N ILE A 394 7.49 3.11 18.83
CA ILE A 394 8.64 2.30 18.43
C ILE A 394 8.93 1.23 19.50
N ASN A 395 8.94 1.60 20.77
CA ASN A 395 9.15 0.67 21.88
C ASN A 395 8.05 -0.41 22.00
N LYS A 396 6.83 -0.11 21.55
CA LYS A 396 5.73 -1.09 21.54
C LYS A 396 5.82 -2.02 20.34
N MET A 397 6.23 -1.51 19.19
CA MET A 397 6.20 -2.21 17.91
C MET A 397 7.56 -2.80 17.50
N SER A 398 8.61 -2.62 18.32
CA SER A 398 9.95 -3.14 18.07
C SER A 398 10.63 -3.69 19.32
N ASP A 399 11.73 -4.41 19.13
CA ASP A 399 12.69 -4.75 20.17
C ASP A 399 13.87 -3.75 20.27
N HIS A 400 13.96 -2.77 19.37
CA HIS A 400 15.09 -1.84 19.23
C HIS A 400 15.37 -1.02 20.50
N CYS A 401 14.33 -0.61 21.23
CA CYS A 401 14.50 0.25 22.40
C CYS A 401 15.18 -0.44 23.60
N ARG A 402 15.38 -1.78 23.57
CA ARG A 402 16.00 -2.51 24.70
C ARG A 402 17.50 -2.30 24.78
N SER A 403 18.17 -2.20 23.63
CA SER A 403 19.61 -1.97 23.51
C SER A 403 19.95 -0.53 23.15
N CYS A 404 18.95 0.29 22.82
CA CYS A 404 19.13 1.69 22.46
C CYS A 404 19.72 2.52 23.62
N ARG A 405 20.62 3.43 23.29
CA ARG A 405 21.19 4.42 24.22
C ARG A 405 20.11 5.32 24.84
N PHE A 406 19.04 5.58 24.09
CA PHE A 406 17.98 6.49 24.51
C PHE A 406 16.80 5.77 25.17
N ASP A 407 16.24 6.40 26.21
CA ASP A 407 15.02 5.94 26.86
C ASP A 407 13.79 6.48 26.10
N PRO A 408 12.92 5.61 25.55
CA PRO A 408 11.71 6.03 24.82
C PRO A 408 10.72 6.80 25.69
N LYS A 409 10.85 6.79 27.02
CA LYS A 409 9.99 7.53 27.95
C LYS A 409 10.48 8.94 28.25
N LYS A 410 11.75 9.25 27.96
CA LYS A 410 12.36 10.54 28.27
C LYS A 410 12.24 11.50 27.08
N ARG A 411 11.96 12.77 27.40
CA ARG A 411 11.94 13.90 26.45
C ARG A 411 13.11 14.86 26.62
N LEU A 412 13.73 14.86 27.79
CA LEU A 412 14.81 15.76 28.17
C LEU A 412 16.03 15.01 28.69
N GLY A 413 17.20 15.57 28.42
CA GLY A 413 18.49 15.03 28.84
C GLY A 413 19.21 14.28 27.72
N GLU A 414 20.48 13.94 27.98
CA GLU A 414 21.36 13.28 27.00
C GLU A 414 20.86 11.91 26.55
N ASP A 415 20.06 11.23 27.36
CA ASP A 415 19.44 9.93 27.04
C ASP A 415 17.97 10.04 26.63
N ALA A 416 17.49 11.25 26.30
CA ALA A 416 16.15 11.44 25.77
C ALA A 416 16.01 10.96 24.33
N CYS A 417 15.01 10.11 24.08
CA CYS A 417 14.72 9.59 22.76
C CYS A 417 14.38 10.71 21.76
N PRO A 418 15.06 10.77 20.60
CA PRO A 418 14.83 11.81 19.59
C PRO A 418 13.41 11.77 19.03
N PHE A 419 12.80 10.58 18.90
CA PHE A 419 11.41 10.46 18.45
C PHE A 419 10.43 10.99 19.51
N THR A 420 10.69 10.75 20.80
CA THR A 420 9.81 11.21 21.88
C THR A 420 9.85 12.72 22.03
N ALA A 421 11.04 13.32 22.05
CA ALA A 421 11.19 14.77 22.08
C ALA A 421 10.72 15.42 20.77
N GLY A 422 11.15 14.86 19.64
CA GLY A 422 10.83 15.32 18.30
C GLY A 422 9.35 15.32 17.95
N TYR A 423 8.60 14.34 18.42
CA TYR A 423 7.15 14.31 18.27
C TYR A 423 6.48 15.55 18.86
N TRP A 424 6.90 15.98 20.05
CA TRP A 424 6.30 17.16 20.68
C TRP A 424 6.75 18.47 20.02
N ALA A 425 8.01 18.55 19.57
CA ALA A 425 8.46 19.68 18.77
C ALA A 425 7.70 19.81 17.44
N PHE A 426 7.39 18.68 16.78
CA PHE A 426 6.51 18.66 15.60
C PHE A 426 5.10 19.12 15.91
N VAL A 427 4.49 18.61 17.00
CA VAL A 427 3.12 18.98 17.40
C VAL A 427 3.01 20.46 17.74
N ASP A 428 4.04 21.04 18.36
CA ASP A 428 4.14 22.47 18.64
C ASP A 428 4.27 23.30 17.35
N ARG A 429 5.23 22.93 16.48
CA ARG A 429 5.50 23.62 15.20
C ARG A 429 4.26 23.71 14.31
N HIS A 430 3.46 22.65 14.25
CA HIS A 430 2.25 22.57 13.42
C HIS A 430 0.95 22.61 14.24
N HIS A 431 0.98 23.31 15.39
CA HIS A 431 -0.12 23.38 16.34
C HIS A 431 -1.48 23.64 15.67
N ASP A 432 -1.59 24.68 14.84
CA ASP A 432 -2.89 25.13 14.31
C ASP A 432 -3.51 24.11 13.35
N MET A 433 -2.70 23.55 12.44
CA MET A 433 -3.13 22.48 11.53
C MET A 433 -3.60 21.25 12.32
N LEU A 434 -2.83 20.83 13.32
CA LEU A 434 -3.14 19.64 14.12
C LEU A 434 -4.32 19.88 15.06
N ALA A 435 -4.55 21.11 15.52
CA ALA A 435 -5.68 21.50 16.36
C ALA A 435 -7.00 21.47 15.57
N ALA A 436 -6.97 21.87 14.30
CA ALA A 436 -8.13 21.87 13.41
C ALA A 436 -8.60 20.45 13.03
N ASN A 437 -7.73 19.45 13.13
CA ASN A 437 -8.03 18.07 12.76
C ASN A 437 -8.48 17.23 13.97
N MET A 438 -9.68 16.65 13.89
CA MET A 438 -10.29 15.87 14.98
C MET A 438 -9.47 14.65 15.42
N ARG A 439 -8.65 14.07 14.53
CA ARG A 439 -7.81 12.90 14.84
C ARG A 439 -6.54 13.27 15.60
N THR A 440 -6.08 14.52 15.49
CA THR A 440 -4.83 15.01 16.08
C THR A 440 -5.03 16.03 17.20
N SER A 441 -6.23 16.60 17.36
CA SER A 441 -6.54 17.60 18.38
C SER A 441 -6.27 17.15 19.83
N ARG A 442 -6.36 15.84 20.10
CA ARG A 442 -5.98 15.26 21.41
C ARG A 442 -4.49 15.37 21.70
N ALA A 443 -3.64 15.28 20.67
CA ALA A 443 -2.19 15.47 20.83
C ALA A 443 -1.90 16.92 21.22
N VAL A 444 -2.50 17.89 20.54
CA VAL A 444 -2.38 19.32 20.89
C VAL A 444 -2.88 19.60 22.32
N SER A 445 -4.00 18.98 22.72
CA SER A 445 -4.50 19.09 24.10
C SER A 445 -3.53 18.51 25.13
N SER A 446 -2.77 17.49 24.76
CA SER A 446 -1.76 16.86 25.62
C SER A 446 -0.48 17.69 25.67
N LEU A 447 -0.07 18.29 24.55
CA LEU A 447 1.07 19.22 24.46
C LEU A 447 0.91 20.37 25.48
N ARG A 448 -0.28 20.97 25.56
CA ARG A 448 -0.59 22.08 26.50
C ARG A 448 -0.45 21.72 27.98
N ARG A 449 -0.33 20.43 28.32
CA ARG A 449 -0.16 19.94 29.70
C ARG A 449 1.29 19.61 30.04
N LEU A 450 2.20 19.71 29.07
CA LEU A 450 3.62 19.48 29.29
C LEU A 450 4.23 20.70 30.00
N SER A 451 4.58 20.54 31.28
CA SER A 451 5.27 21.57 32.06
C SER A 451 6.71 21.80 31.60
N ASP A 452 7.26 20.85 30.85
CA ASP A 452 8.63 20.79 30.35
C ASP A 452 8.76 21.22 28.88
N LEU A 453 7.69 21.70 28.24
CA LEU A 453 7.65 21.96 26.80
C LEU A 453 8.74 22.92 26.32
N GLU A 454 8.93 24.06 26.98
CA GLU A 454 9.92 25.06 26.56
C GLU A 454 11.34 24.49 26.54
N ALA A 455 11.69 23.69 27.56
CA ALA A 455 12.98 23.00 27.61
C ALA A 455 13.09 21.92 26.51
N VAL A 456 12.00 21.23 26.18
CA VAL A 456 11.99 20.24 25.08
C VAL A 456 12.24 20.94 23.75
N LEU A 457 11.57 22.07 23.50
CA LEU A 457 11.77 22.84 22.27
C LEU A 457 13.19 23.40 22.16
N GLU A 458 13.77 23.88 23.26
CA GLU A 458 15.16 24.34 23.28
C GLU A 458 16.15 23.20 22.98
N GLN A 459 15.99 22.03 23.61
CA GLN A 459 16.82 20.87 23.30
C GLN A 459 16.71 20.46 21.83
N GLU A 460 15.49 20.43 21.27
CA GLU A 460 15.27 20.01 19.89
C GLU A 460 15.78 21.02 18.85
N ARG A 461 15.89 22.30 19.18
CA ARG A 461 16.55 23.31 18.33
C ARG A 461 18.05 23.05 18.17
N HIS A 462 18.68 22.45 19.18
CA HIS A 462 20.13 22.23 19.25
C HIS A 462 20.54 20.76 19.14
N ARG A 463 19.59 19.86 18.87
CA ARG A 463 19.89 18.43 18.77
C ARG A 463 20.62 18.14 17.46
N GLU A 464 21.87 17.70 17.59
CA GLU A 464 22.71 17.23 16.48
C GLU A 464 22.88 15.70 16.51
N HIS A 465 22.58 15.04 17.64
CA HIS A 465 22.69 13.59 17.83
C HIS A 465 21.31 12.94 17.91
N PHE A 466 21.13 11.89 17.10
CA PHE A 466 19.87 11.17 16.93
C PHE A 466 20.00 9.73 17.31
#